data_AF-A0A2A4PHH6-F1
#
_entry.id   AF-A0A2A4PHH6-F1
#
_cell.length_a   1.000
_cell.length_b   1.000
_cell.length_c   1.000
_cell.angle_alpha   90.00
_cell.angle_beta   90.00
_cell.angle_gamma   90.00
#
_symmetry.space_group_name_H-M   'P 1'
#
loop_
_entity.id
_entity.type
_entity.pdbx_description
1 polymer ?
#
loop_
_entity_poly.entity_id
_entity_poly.type
_entity_poly.pdbx_seq_one_letter_code
_entity_poly.pdbx_strand_id
1 'polypeptide(L)'
;QAVFAIGHEWFKAETSSDEKAADDLSMPKETRPANKAELERLFEHLEEELDASGFLHVAEKRPGMVRNIRNMLQRAGLTEQEVRTLRGIITSLVTKRRQ
;
A
#
# COMPACT_ATOMS: atom_id res chain seq x y z
N GLN A 1 -29.02 -13.99 -19.29
CA GLN A 1 -29.03 -14.38 -17.87
C GLN A 1 -27.68 -14.04 -17.21
N ALA A 2 -27.26 -12.77 -17.24
CA ALA A 2 -25.96 -12.34 -16.68
C ALA A 2 -26.07 -11.89 -15.20
N VAL A 3 -27.21 -11.30 -14.85
CA VAL A 3 -27.48 -10.84 -13.48
C VAL A 3 -27.58 -12.02 -12.50
N PHE A 4 -28.14 -13.15 -12.93
CA PHE A 4 -28.18 -14.38 -12.13
C PHE A 4 -26.78 -14.92 -11.84
N ALA A 5 -25.89 -14.91 -12.84
CA ALA A 5 -24.51 -15.36 -12.67
C ALA A 5 -23.75 -14.45 -11.69
N ILE A 6 -23.90 -13.12 -11.81
CA ILE A 6 -23.27 -12.17 -10.89
C ILE A 6 -23.82 -12.33 -9.46
N GLY A 7 -25.15 -12.45 -9.30
CA GLY A 7 -25.78 -12.65 -8.00
C GLY A 7 -25.39 -13.98 -7.34
N HIS A 8 -25.26 -15.04 -8.13
CA HIS A 8 -24.83 -16.34 -7.65
C HIS A 8 -23.35 -16.34 -7.22
N GLU A 9 -22.46 -15.69 -7.97
CA GLU A 9 -21.05 -15.57 -7.58
C GLU A 9 -20.88 -14.68 -6.33
N TRP A 10 -21.69 -13.62 -6.18
CA TRP A 10 -21.70 -12.80 -4.97
C TRP A 10 -22.20 -13.57 -3.74
N PHE A 11 -23.29 -14.33 -3.88
CA PHE A 11 -23.83 -15.16 -2.80
C PHE A 11 -22.90 -16.30 -2.40
N LYS A 12 -22.21 -16.92 -3.37
CA LYS A 12 -21.13 -17.89 -3.09
C LYS A 12 -19.94 -17.24 -2.39
N ALA A 13 -19.54 -16.03 -2.78
CA ALA A 13 -18.46 -15.31 -2.11
C ALA A 13 -18.81 -14.97 -0.64
N GLU A 14 -20.08 -14.69 -0.35
CA GLU A 14 -20.57 -14.46 1.01
C GLU A 14 -20.64 -15.77 1.82
N THR A 15 -21.11 -16.86 1.23
CA THR A 15 -21.22 -18.19 1.89
C THR A 15 -19.86 -18.87 2.07
N SER A 16 -18.89 -18.63 1.19
CA SER A 16 -17.49 -19.10 1.33
C SER A 16 -16.66 -18.23 2.29
N SER A 17 -17.26 -17.24 2.96
CA SER A 17 -16.55 -16.44 3.96
C SER A 17 -16.17 -17.24 5.21
N ASP A 18 -16.79 -18.41 5.45
CA ASP A 18 -16.35 -19.35 6.50
C ASP A 18 -15.08 -20.15 6.11
N GLU A 19 -14.74 -20.25 4.82
CA GLU A 19 -13.54 -20.96 4.34
C GLU A 19 -12.38 -20.02 3.94
N LYS A 20 -12.55 -18.70 4.05
CA LYS A 20 -11.46 -17.72 3.88
C LYS A 20 -10.62 -17.49 5.15
N ALA A 21 -10.50 -18.51 5.98
CA ALA A 21 -9.50 -18.58 7.05
C ALA A 21 -8.10 -19.00 6.53
N ALA A 22 -7.81 -18.81 5.23
CA ALA A 22 -6.53 -19.17 4.61
C ALA A 22 -5.68 -17.96 4.16
N ASP A 23 -6.06 -16.74 4.57
CA ASP A 23 -5.17 -15.57 4.57
C ASP A 23 -5.26 -14.84 5.92
N ASP A 24 -5.40 -15.61 7.00
CA ASP A 24 -5.17 -15.16 8.37
C ASP A 24 -3.68 -15.30 8.70
N LEU A 25 -2.83 -14.60 7.94
CA LEU A 25 -1.56 -14.16 8.48
C LEU A 25 -1.88 -13.01 9.43
N SER A 26 -2.41 -13.39 10.60
CA SER A 26 -2.86 -12.57 11.71
C SER A 26 -2.30 -11.15 11.67
N MET A 27 -3.16 -10.21 11.25
CA MET A 27 -3.07 -8.84 11.73
C MET A 27 -2.84 -8.92 13.24
N PRO A 28 -1.72 -8.39 13.78
CA PRO A 28 -1.55 -8.31 15.22
C PRO A 28 -2.81 -7.68 15.81
N LYS A 29 -3.36 -8.25 16.88
CA LYS A 29 -4.59 -7.76 17.55
C LYS A 29 -4.58 -6.26 17.88
N GLU A 30 -3.44 -5.60 17.78
CA GLU A 30 -3.20 -4.21 18.13
C GLU A 30 -3.10 -3.23 16.96
N THR A 31 -3.21 -3.67 15.70
CA THR A 31 -3.08 -2.76 14.55
C THR A 31 -4.29 -2.81 13.61
N ARG A 32 -4.61 -1.69 12.99
CA ARG A 32 -5.69 -1.55 12.01
C ARG A 32 -5.13 -1.32 10.60
N PRO A 33 -5.90 -1.61 9.55
CA PRO A 33 -5.54 -1.17 8.20
C PRO A 33 -5.24 0.34 8.19
N ALA A 34 -4.21 0.74 7.45
CA ALA A 34 -3.88 2.14 7.29
C ALA A 34 -5.03 2.85 6.56
N ASN A 35 -5.38 4.03 7.06
CA ASN A 35 -6.39 4.85 6.41
C ASN A 35 -5.77 5.58 5.20
N LYS A 36 -6.63 6.15 4.36
CA LYS A 36 -6.20 6.86 3.15
C LYS A 36 -5.21 8.00 3.44
N ALA A 37 -5.40 8.74 4.54
CA ALA A 37 -4.54 9.85 4.88
C ALA A 37 -3.14 9.40 5.33
N GLU A 38 -3.03 8.25 6.00
CA GLU A 38 -1.76 7.66 6.40
C GLU A 38 -0.95 7.17 5.20
N LEU A 39 -1.61 6.51 4.25
CA LEU A 39 -1.00 6.11 2.99
C LEU A 39 -0.56 7.31 2.16
N GLU A 40 -1.38 8.36 2.08
CA GLU A 40 -1.01 9.56 1.33
C GLU A 40 0.24 10.23 1.92
N ARG A 41 0.33 10.37 3.25
CA ARG A 41 1.53 10.89 3.92
C ARG A 41 2.78 10.03 3.69
N LEU A 42 2.61 8.71 3.56
CA LEU A 42 3.72 7.83 3.17
C LEU A 42 4.16 8.10 1.74
N PHE A 43 3.22 8.28 0.81
CA PHE A 43 3.52 8.55 -0.59
C PHE A 43 4.20 9.90 -0.76
N GLU A 44 3.68 10.96 -0.15
CA GLU A 44 4.29 12.30 -0.16
C GLU A 44 5.75 12.23 0.32
N HIS A 45 5.98 11.66 1.51
CA HIS A 45 7.33 11.53 2.06
C HIS A 45 8.27 10.69 1.17
N LEU A 46 7.78 9.59 0.61
CA LEU A 46 8.58 8.75 -0.27
C LEU A 46 8.92 9.46 -1.58
N GLU A 47 7.95 10.13 -2.19
CA GLU A 47 8.14 10.88 -3.44
C GLU A 47 9.13 12.01 -3.27
N GLU A 48 9.03 12.79 -2.19
CA GLU A 48 9.98 13.85 -1.85
C GLU A 48 11.42 13.31 -1.75
N GLU A 49 11.60 12.20 -1.05
CA GLU A 49 12.93 11.60 -0.86
C GLU A 49 13.47 10.92 -2.13
N LEU A 50 12.58 10.41 -3.00
CA LEU A 50 12.96 9.88 -4.30
C LEU A 50 13.33 10.99 -5.29
N ASP A 51 12.59 12.11 -5.29
CA ASP A 51 12.92 13.33 -6.03
C ASP A 51 14.29 13.85 -5.57
N ALA A 52 14.52 13.97 -4.25
CA ALA A 52 15.80 14.41 -3.68
C ALA A 52 16.97 13.46 -3.97
N SER A 53 16.72 12.16 -4.10
CA SER A 53 17.73 11.16 -4.46
C SER A 53 18.14 11.16 -5.93
N GLY A 54 17.37 11.84 -6.79
CA GLY A 54 17.52 11.78 -8.25
C GLY A 54 16.85 10.58 -8.91
N PHE A 55 16.17 9.69 -8.17
CA PHE A 55 15.47 8.54 -8.74
C PHE A 55 14.35 8.94 -9.71
N LEU A 56 13.66 10.05 -9.43
CA LEU A 56 12.54 10.57 -10.22
C LEU A 56 12.94 11.72 -11.18
N HIS A 57 14.22 11.86 -11.52
CA HIS A 57 14.73 13.03 -12.27
C HIS A 57 14.20 13.17 -13.70
N VAL A 58 13.72 12.09 -14.33
CA VAL A 58 13.22 12.12 -15.72
C VAL A 58 11.76 12.57 -15.73
N ALA A 59 11.54 13.86 -16.01
CA ALA A 59 10.22 14.51 -15.94
C ALA A 59 9.14 13.76 -16.74
N GLU A 60 9.44 13.28 -17.95
CA GLU A 60 8.49 12.55 -18.79
C GLU A 60 8.07 11.19 -18.20
N LYS A 61 8.96 10.53 -17.43
CA LYS A 61 8.69 9.22 -16.83
C LYS A 61 8.11 9.32 -15.43
N ARG A 62 8.33 10.44 -14.73
CA ARG A 62 7.93 10.65 -13.34
C ARG A 62 6.46 10.29 -13.08
N PRO A 63 5.46 10.75 -13.86
CA PRO A 63 4.05 10.43 -13.58
C PRO A 63 3.77 8.91 -13.60
N GLY A 64 4.37 8.19 -14.54
CA GLY A 64 4.22 6.74 -14.64
C GLY A 64 4.91 6.00 -13.50
N MET A 65 6.12 6.44 -13.12
CA MET A 65 6.88 5.85 -12.01
C MET A 65 6.17 6.06 -10.68
N VAL A 66 5.71 7.28 -10.38
CA VAL A 66 4.95 7.59 -9.16
C VAL A 66 3.68 6.74 -9.07
N ARG A 67 2.91 6.67 -10.16
CA ARG A 67 1.70 5.81 -10.20
C ARG A 67 2.02 4.36 -9.91
N ASN A 68 3.09 3.82 -10.50
CA ASN A 68 3.48 2.43 -10.31
C ASN A 68 3.90 2.14 -8.86
N ILE A 69 4.65 3.05 -8.23
CA ILE A 69 5.07 2.95 -6.82
C ILE A 69 3.84 2.98 -5.91
N ARG A 70 2.94 3.95 -6.09
CA ARG A 70 1.69 4.06 -5.31
C ARG A 70 0.86 2.78 -5.45
N ASN A 71 0.63 2.32 -6.68
CA ASN A 71 -0.12 1.10 -6.94
C ASN A 71 0.50 -0.13 -6.27
N MET A 72 1.84 -0.24 -6.25
CA MET A 72 2.54 -1.35 -5.59
C MET A 72 2.30 -1.34 -4.09
N LEU A 73 2.46 -0.18 -3.43
CA LEU A 73 2.28 -0.04 -2.00
C LEU A 73 0.80 -0.17 -1.58
N GLN A 74 -0.14 0.29 -2.40
CA GLN A 74 -1.58 0.14 -2.14
C GLN A 74 -2.02 -1.33 -2.17
N ARG A 75 -1.44 -2.15 -3.05
CA ARG A 75 -1.75 -3.59 -3.10
C ARG A 75 -1.24 -4.36 -1.88
N ALA A 76 -0.28 -3.81 -1.13
CA ALA A 76 0.29 -4.47 0.04
C ALA A 76 -0.66 -4.49 1.25
N GLY A 77 -1.78 -3.75 1.24
CA GLY A 77 -2.77 -3.81 2.33
C GLY A 77 -2.21 -3.35 3.68
N LEU A 78 -1.29 -2.37 3.67
CA LEU A 78 -0.51 -1.98 4.85
C LEU A 78 -1.38 -1.56 6.04
N THR A 79 -0.91 -1.91 7.22
CA THR A 79 -1.42 -1.45 8.51
C THR A 79 -0.84 -0.09 8.90
N GLU A 80 -1.51 0.59 9.84
CA GLU A 80 -1.03 1.87 10.38
C GLU A 80 0.40 1.75 10.96
N GLN A 81 0.70 0.65 11.65
CA GLN A 81 2.02 0.39 12.21
C GLN A 81 3.08 0.21 11.12
N GLU A 82 2.78 -0.56 10.07
CA GLU A 82 3.71 -0.76 8.95
C GLU A 82 4.00 0.53 8.19
N VAL A 83 2.99 1.39 8.00
CA VAL A 83 3.18 2.72 7.43
C VAL A 83 4.17 3.54 8.26
N ARG A 84 4.04 3.54 9.59
CA ARG A 84 4.99 4.23 10.48
C ARG A 84 6.40 3.65 10.37
N THR A 85 6.52 2.33 10.38
CA THR A 85 7.80 1.64 10.24
C THR A 85 8.48 1.97 8.91
N LEU A 86 7.75 1.92 7.79
CA LEU A 86 8.27 2.28 6.47
C LEU A 86 8.76 3.73 6.42
N ARG A 87 8.01 4.67 7.00
CA ARG A 87 8.47 6.07 7.10
C ARG A 87 9.77 6.18 7.90
N GLY A 88 9.91 5.46 9.01
CA GLY A 88 11.15 5.42 9.80
C GLY A 88 12.34 4.84 9.03
N ILE A 89 12.12 3.77 8.25
CA ILE A 89 13.13 3.18 7.36
C ILE A 89 13.60 4.21 6.32
N ILE A 90 12.66 4.91 5.66
CA ILE A 90 12.97 5.98 4.69
C ILE A 90 13.83 7.05 5.36
N THR A 91 13.41 7.58 6.50
CA THR A 91 14.17 8.61 7.23
C THR A 91 15.59 8.15 7.57
N SER A 92 15.76 6.90 8.03
CA SER A 92 17.07 6.35 8.37
C SER A 92 18.00 6.25 7.16
N LEU A 93 17.50 5.71 6.04
CA LEU A 93 18.28 5.58 4.80
C LEU A 93 18.68 6.94 4.22
N VAL A 94 17.77 7.89 4.25
CA VAL A 94 17.98 9.26 3.77
C VAL A 94 19.00 9.98 4.65
N THR A 95 18.85 9.90 5.97
CA THR A 95 19.77 10.53 6.92
C THR A 95 21.19 10.02 6.72
N LYS A 96 21.36 8.70 6.53
CA LYS A 96 22.65 8.09 6.24
C LYS A 96 23.28 8.58 4.93
N ARG A 97 22.49 8.87 3.89
CA ARG A 97 23.01 9.38 2.60
C ARG A 97 23.55 10.81 2.70
N ARG A 98 23.04 11.61 3.65
CA ARG A 98 23.44 13.01 3.84
C ARG A 98 24.71 13.18 4.71
N GLN A 99 25.18 12.11 5.35
CA GLN A 99 26.42 12.05 6.14
C GLN A 99 27.58 11.53 5.28
#